data_AF-A0A357CRU8-F1
#
_entry.id   AF-A0A357CRU8-F1
#
_cell.length_a   1.000
_cell.length_b   1.000
_cell.length_c   1.000
_cell.angle_alpha   90.00
_cell.angle_beta   90.00
_cell.angle_gamma   90.00
#
_symmetry.space_group_name_H-M   'P 1'
#
loop_
_entity.id
_entity.type
_entity.pdbx_description
1 polymer ?
#
loop_
_entity_poly.entity_id
_entity_poly.type
_entity_poly.pdbx_seq_one_letter_code
_entity_poly.pdbx_strand_id
1 'polypeptide(L)'
;MRRSFSVGLLVICLLCIPQAAFGLMTADVQAQGGETTLMFVGDKGLQLGTEYGITSQLGFAVEMRNDSTKVGAKYEIDSNLALMLGAINNAPFLGVNVSMPIDEYMDVVGELSLSLASNRLNALFELGMVFDLIENLDLRGGLLAETDQESKNISFQMGLGVTY
;
A
#
# COMPACT_ATOMS: atom_id res chain seq x y z
N MET A 1 -26.07 25.55 -20.65
CA MET A 1 -24.88 25.04 -21.37
C MET A 1 -23.57 25.48 -20.73
N ARG A 2 -23.02 26.70 -20.94
CA ARG A 2 -21.68 27.08 -20.40
C ARG A 2 -21.47 26.76 -18.91
N ARG A 3 -22.38 27.16 -18.00
CA ARG A 3 -22.28 26.83 -16.56
C ARG A 3 -22.26 25.33 -16.27
N SER A 4 -23.08 24.53 -16.96
CA SER A 4 -23.14 23.07 -16.81
C SER A 4 -21.84 22.40 -17.27
N PHE A 5 -21.24 22.91 -18.35
CA PHE A 5 -19.93 22.45 -18.82
C PHE A 5 -18.81 22.84 -17.85
N SER A 6 -18.83 24.07 -17.31
CA SER A 6 -17.88 24.49 -16.28
C SER A 6 -18.03 23.68 -14.98
N VAL A 7 -19.25 23.33 -14.57
CA VAL A 7 -19.48 22.47 -13.39
C VAL A 7 -19.03 21.04 -13.68
N GLY A 8 -19.34 20.47 -14.86
CA GLY A 8 -18.85 19.15 -15.26
C GLY A 8 -17.32 19.08 -15.34
N LEU A 9 -16.69 20.09 -15.95
CA LEU A 9 -15.23 20.21 -16.01
C LEU A 9 -14.62 20.42 -14.63
N LEU A 10 -15.25 21.20 -13.74
CA LEU A 10 -14.78 21.41 -12.37
C LEU A 10 -14.95 20.16 -11.49
N VAL A 11 -15.99 19.36 -11.72
CA VAL A 11 -16.16 18.03 -11.11
C VAL A 11 -15.11 17.05 -11.65
N ILE A 12 -14.83 17.05 -12.96
CA ILE A 12 -13.75 16.24 -13.55
C ILE A 12 -12.38 16.69 -13.00
N CYS A 13 -12.12 17.99 -12.89
CA CYS A 13 -10.89 18.51 -12.28
C CYS A 13 -10.78 18.20 -10.78
N LEU A 14 -11.90 18.12 -10.04
CA LEU A 14 -11.93 17.62 -8.66
C LEU A 14 -11.70 16.10 -8.57
N LEU A 15 -12.14 15.33 -9.58
CA LEU A 15 -11.84 13.90 -9.72
C LEU A 15 -10.39 13.64 -10.22
N CYS A 16 -9.73 14.66 -10.78
CA CYS A 16 -8.34 14.61 -11.26
C CYS A 16 -7.32 15.20 -10.25
N ILE A 17 -7.68 15.38 -8.98
CA ILE A 17 -6.72 15.71 -7.90
C ILE A 17 -6.88 14.72 -6.75
N PRO A 18 -5.96 13.76 -6.63
CA PRO A 18 -5.59 13.20 -5.32
C PRO A 18 -4.08 13.31 -5.04
N GLN A 19 -3.70 13.68 -3.81
CA GLN A 19 -2.31 13.84 -3.37
C GLN A 19 -1.84 12.67 -2.44
N ALA A 20 -1.38 11.55 -3.01
CA ALA A 20 -0.68 10.33 -2.47
C ALA A 20 -1.17 9.60 -1.17
N ALA A 21 -1.00 8.25 -1.05
CA ALA A 21 -1.36 7.36 0.12
C ALA A 21 -0.30 6.30 0.40
N PHE A 22 -0.54 5.53 1.50
CA PHE A 22 -0.03 4.18 1.84
C PHE A 22 -0.37 3.06 0.84
N GLY A 23 0.45 2.00 0.90
CA GLY A 23 0.89 1.25 -0.27
C GLY A 23 0.44 -0.20 -0.26
N LEU A 24 -0.51 -0.50 -1.14
CA LEU A 24 -1.02 -1.85 -1.39
C LEU A 24 0.03 -2.72 -2.10
N MET A 25 1.10 -3.12 -1.41
CA MET A 25 2.16 -4.00 -1.94
C MET A 25 1.64 -5.42 -2.20
N THR A 26 2.13 -6.04 -3.27
CA THR A 26 1.87 -7.45 -3.63
C THR A 26 2.70 -8.40 -2.74
N ALA A 27 2.40 -9.70 -2.74
CA ALA A 27 3.11 -10.69 -1.92
C ALA A 27 4.40 -11.24 -2.57
N ASP A 28 4.43 -11.26 -3.91
CA ASP A 28 5.52 -11.75 -4.76
C ASP A 28 6.82 -10.96 -4.51
N VAL A 29 7.97 -11.64 -4.53
CA VAL A 29 9.29 -10.99 -4.41
C VAL A 29 10.06 -11.09 -5.73
N GLN A 30 9.97 -10.03 -6.53
CA GLN A 30 10.63 -9.92 -7.82
C GLN A 30 12.16 -9.92 -7.68
N ALA A 31 12.79 -11.04 -8.04
CA ALA A 31 14.24 -11.21 -7.93
C ALA A 31 15.01 -10.18 -8.78
N GLN A 32 15.80 -9.31 -8.14
CA GLN A 32 16.53 -8.19 -8.74
C GLN A 32 15.64 -7.07 -9.33
N GLY A 33 14.32 -7.18 -9.20
CA GLY A 33 13.34 -6.16 -9.54
C GLY A 33 12.75 -5.50 -8.30
N GLY A 34 11.79 -4.62 -8.51
CA GLY A 34 11.09 -3.93 -7.43
C GLY A 34 9.79 -3.30 -7.85
N GLU A 35 9.04 -2.87 -6.84
CA GLU A 35 7.77 -2.17 -6.99
C GLU A 35 7.87 -0.83 -6.24
N THR A 36 7.32 0.24 -6.80
CA THR A 36 7.18 1.52 -6.11
C THR A 36 5.76 2.04 -6.24
N THR A 37 5.13 2.35 -5.11
CA THR A 37 3.71 2.74 -4.99
C THR A 37 3.55 4.18 -4.51
N LEU A 38 2.54 4.87 -5.07
CA LEU A 38 2.16 6.26 -4.78
C LEU A 38 0.64 6.45 -4.93
N MET A 39 -0.11 6.70 -3.84
CA MET A 39 -1.58 6.46 -3.84
C MET A 39 -2.52 7.73 -3.71
N PHE A 40 -3.47 7.77 -2.75
CA PHE A 40 -4.12 8.92 -2.04
C PHE A 40 -4.78 8.54 -0.67
N VAL A 41 -4.20 8.79 0.54
CA VAL A 41 -4.89 8.42 1.82
C VAL A 41 -5.82 9.57 2.17
N GLY A 42 -7.12 9.32 2.25
CA GLY A 42 -8.15 10.34 2.44
C GLY A 42 -7.87 11.38 3.54
N ASP A 43 -7.49 10.95 4.75
CA ASP A 43 -7.24 11.82 5.90
C ASP A 43 -5.76 11.94 6.30
N LYS A 44 -4.85 11.19 5.65
CA LYS A 44 -3.42 11.13 6.02
C LYS A 44 -2.45 11.62 4.95
N GLY A 45 -2.90 11.77 3.70
CA GLY A 45 -2.07 12.24 2.59
C GLY A 45 -0.91 11.31 2.23
N LEU A 46 0.13 11.91 1.64
CA LEU A 46 1.15 11.23 0.83
C LEU A 46 1.79 9.99 1.47
N GLN A 47 1.91 8.88 0.72
CA GLN A 47 3.06 7.97 0.86
C GLN A 47 3.81 7.75 -0.44
N LEU A 48 5.08 7.41 -0.24
CA LEU A 48 5.88 6.60 -1.14
C LEU A 48 6.18 5.24 -0.49
N GLY A 49 5.76 4.16 -1.14
CA GLY A 49 6.13 2.78 -0.79
C GLY A 49 7.12 2.27 -1.83
N THR A 50 8.13 1.52 -1.42
CA THR A 50 9.10 0.93 -2.35
C THR A 50 9.62 -0.39 -1.81
N GLU A 51 9.78 -1.37 -2.68
CA GLU A 51 10.36 -2.66 -2.36
C GLU A 51 11.36 -3.13 -3.41
N TYR A 52 12.27 -4.01 -3.00
CA TYR A 52 13.32 -4.53 -3.85
C TYR A 52 13.67 -5.98 -3.47
N GLY A 53 13.59 -6.90 -4.42
CA GLY A 53 13.91 -8.31 -4.23
C GLY A 53 15.42 -8.58 -4.34
N ILE A 54 16.03 -9.03 -3.25
CA ILE A 54 17.43 -9.48 -3.21
C ILE A 54 17.55 -10.86 -3.89
N THR A 55 16.55 -11.71 -3.68
CA THR A 55 16.39 -13.05 -4.24
C THR A 55 14.91 -13.27 -4.57
N SER A 56 14.55 -14.37 -5.23
CA SER A 56 13.15 -14.76 -5.53
C SER A 56 12.33 -15.21 -4.30
N GLN A 57 12.76 -14.83 -3.09
CA GLN A 57 12.11 -15.15 -1.82
C GLN A 57 12.40 -14.12 -0.71
N LEU A 58 13.36 -13.22 -0.89
CA LEU A 58 13.78 -12.26 0.14
C LEU A 58 13.95 -10.87 -0.46
N GLY A 59 13.20 -9.91 0.05
CA GLY A 59 13.26 -8.51 -0.34
C GLY A 59 13.30 -7.57 0.87
N PHE A 60 13.51 -6.29 0.59
CA PHE A 60 13.28 -5.20 1.54
C PHE A 60 12.05 -4.39 1.11
N ALA A 61 11.30 -3.89 2.09
CA ALA A 61 10.18 -2.97 1.89
C ALA A 61 10.35 -1.73 2.78
N VAL A 62 10.09 -0.55 2.21
CA VAL A 62 10.15 0.75 2.87
C VAL A 62 8.90 1.55 2.49
N GLU A 63 8.27 2.15 3.49
CA GLU A 63 7.01 2.88 3.38
C GLU A 63 7.06 4.12 4.27
N MET A 64 6.70 5.28 3.72
CA MET A 64 6.89 6.60 4.33
C MET A 64 5.69 7.53 4.14
N ARG A 65 5.05 7.92 5.25
CA ARG A 65 4.03 8.98 5.40
C ARG A 65 4.60 10.13 6.22
N ASN A 66 3.85 11.22 6.26
CA ASN A 66 4.08 12.33 7.18
C ASN A 66 3.96 11.92 8.68
N ASP A 67 3.16 10.91 9.03
CA ASP A 67 2.95 10.41 10.41
C ASP A 67 3.52 8.99 10.68
N SER A 68 4.03 8.29 9.66
CA SER A 68 4.44 6.89 9.77
C SER A 68 5.65 6.55 8.89
N THR A 69 6.58 5.75 9.39
CA THR A 69 7.65 5.15 8.59
C THR A 69 7.77 3.68 8.97
N LYS A 70 7.61 2.81 7.98
CA LYS A 70 7.75 1.35 8.09
C LYS A 70 8.92 0.89 7.23
N VAL A 71 9.79 0.08 7.81
CA VAL A 71 10.96 -0.50 7.13
C VAL A 71 11.06 -1.95 7.57
N GLY A 72 11.16 -2.89 6.62
CA GLY A 72 11.26 -4.31 6.94
C GLY A 72 11.88 -5.16 5.84
N ALA A 73 12.12 -6.42 6.17
CA ALA A 73 12.37 -7.48 5.20
C ALA A 73 11.05 -8.21 4.90
N LYS A 74 10.84 -8.56 3.63
CA LYS A 74 9.75 -9.42 3.14
C LYS A 74 10.34 -10.79 2.79
N TYR A 75 9.71 -11.86 3.26
CA TYR A 75 10.06 -13.24 2.93
C TYR A 75 8.85 -13.95 2.30
N GLU A 76 8.96 -14.32 1.04
CA GLU A 76 7.92 -15.05 0.30
C GLU A 76 7.87 -16.52 0.75
N ILE A 77 6.68 -16.99 1.12
CA ILE A 77 6.40 -18.42 1.33
C ILE A 77 5.95 -19.03 0.00
N ASP A 78 5.01 -18.36 -0.66
CA ASP A 78 4.56 -18.57 -2.04
C ASP A 78 4.03 -17.24 -2.59
N SER A 79 3.75 -17.17 -3.89
CA SER A 79 3.37 -15.93 -4.58
C SER A 79 2.05 -15.28 -4.09
N ASN A 80 1.30 -15.95 -3.21
CA ASN A 80 0.10 -15.41 -2.56
C ASN A 80 0.32 -15.01 -1.09
N LEU A 81 1.49 -15.32 -0.51
CA LEU A 81 1.74 -15.19 0.93
C LEU A 81 3.21 -14.88 1.25
N ALA A 82 3.44 -13.71 1.85
CA ALA A 82 4.73 -13.32 2.40
C ALA A 82 4.67 -12.97 3.89
N LEU A 83 5.76 -13.25 4.61
CA LEU A 83 5.98 -12.77 5.97
C LEU A 83 6.80 -11.48 5.95
N MET A 84 6.51 -10.57 6.88
CA MET A 84 7.23 -9.31 7.02
C MET A 84 7.74 -9.11 8.43
N LEU A 85 8.94 -8.56 8.57
CA LEU A 85 9.55 -8.24 9.87
C LEU A 85 10.39 -6.97 9.78
N GLY A 86 10.32 -6.11 10.79
CA GLY A 86 11.04 -4.84 10.76
C GLY A 86 10.63 -3.89 11.87
N ALA A 87 10.58 -2.59 11.57
CA ALA A 87 10.09 -1.55 12.47
C ALA A 87 9.06 -0.61 11.82
N ILE A 88 8.04 -0.21 12.57
CA ILE A 88 7.09 0.88 12.27
C ILE A 88 7.31 1.96 13.32
N ASN A 89 7.69 3.18 12.94
CA ASN A 89 7.97 4.28 13.86
C ASN A 89 8.95 3.90 15.02
N ASN A 90 9.96 3.09 14.69
CA ASN A 90 10.94 2.46 15.62
C ASN A 90 10.38 1.37 16.56
N ALA A 91 9.09 1.04 16.51
CA ALA A 91 8.52 -0.11 17.20
C ALA A 91 8.69 -1.37 16.33
N PRO A 92 9.22 -2.49 16.88
CA PRO A 92 9.36 -3.73 16.11
C PRO A 92 7.99 -4.25 15.67
N PHE A 93 7.90 -4.75 14.44
CA PHE A 93 6.69 -5.37 13.90
C PHE A 93 6.94 -6.76 13.32
N LEU A 94 5.88 -7.57 13.35
CA LEU A 94 5.70 -8.79 12.57
C LEU A 94 4.44 -8.61 11.73
N GLY A 95 4.51 -8.94 10.45
CA GLY A 95 3.39 -8.82 9.54
C GLY A 95 3.27 -9.98 8.57
N VAL A 96 2.14 -10.00 7.86
CA VAL A 96 1.82 -10.93 6.78
C VAL A 96 1.24 -10.11 5.65
N ASN A 97 1.78 -10.28 4.45
CA ASN A 97 1.24 -9.73 3.21
C ASN A 97 0.65 -10.88 2.38
N VAL A 98 -0.48 -10.63 1.73
CA VAL A 98 -1.20 -11.58 0.88
C VAL A 98 -1.53 -10.95 -0.47
N SER A 99 -1.43 -11.76 -1.52
CA SER A 99 -1.96 -11.46 -2.85
C SER A 99 -2.84 -12.61 -3.30
N MET A 100 -3.84 -12.34 -4.13
CA MET A 100 -4.67 -13.38 -4.75
C MET A 100 -5.22 -12.89 -6.10
N PRO A 101 -4.88 -13.54 -7.22
CA PRO A 101 -5.42 -13.16 -8.51
C PRO A 101 -6.91 -13.46 -8.62
N ILE A 102 -7.66 -12.51 -9.17
CA ILE A 102 -9.06 -12.67 -9.57
C ILE A 102 -9.12 -13.06 -11.06
N ASP A 103 -8.40 -12.32 -11.91
CA ASP A 103 -8.28 -12.55 -13.34
C ASP A 103 -6.90 -12.11 -13.88
N GLU A 104 -6.75 -11.99 -15.20
CA GLU A 104 -5.46 -11.68 -15.86
C GLU A 104 -5.04 -10.20 -15.80
N TYR A 105 -5.85 -9.32 -15.19
CA TYR A 105 -5.54 -7.89 -14.99
C TYR A 105 -5.81 -7.41 -13.56
N MET A 106 -6.22 -8.29 -12.63
CA MET A 106 -6.75 -7.85 -11.33
C MET A 106 -6.45 -8.82 -10.18
N ASP A 107 -5.79 -8.29 -9.15
CA ASP A 107 -5.46 -8.97 -7.90
C ASP A 107 -6.21 -8.37 -6.71
N VAL A 108 -6.50 -9.19 -5.69
CA VAL A 108 -6.75 -8.71 -4.31
C VAL A 108 -5.44 -8.74 -3.57
N VAL A 109 -5.08 -7.63 -2.92
CA VAL A 109 -3.89 -7.54 -2.08
C VAL A 109 -4.26 -7.08 -0.68
N GLY A 110 -3.51 -7.51 0.33
CA GLY A 110 -3.72 -7.05 1.69
C GLY A 110 -2.53 -7.31 2.59
N GLU A 111 -2.49 -6.60 3.71
CA GLU A 111 -1.46 -6.76 4.71
C GLU A 111 -2.05 -6.68 6.12
N LEU A 112 -1.52 -7.47 7.05
CA LEU A 112 -1.69 -7.27 8.48
C LEU A 112 -0.31 -7.12 9.13
N SER A 113 -0.03 -5.96 9.72
CA SER A 113 1.17 -5.68 10.49
C SER A 113 0.85 -5.42 11.96
N LEU A 114 1.51 -6.17 12.85
CA LEU A 114 1.38 -6.05 14.30
C LEU A 114 2.69 -5.50 14.88
N SER A 115 2.65 -4.33 15.52
CA SER A 115 3.81 -3.68 16.13
C SER A 115 3.65 -3.48 17.64
N LEU A 116 4.78 -3.49 18.37
CA LEU A 116 4.82 -3.34 19.83
C LEU A 116 5.50 -2.02 20.22
N ALA A 117 4.70 -0.96 20.39
CA ALA A 117 5.17 0.36 20.81
C ALA A 117 4.89 0.58 22.30
N SER A 118 5.91 0.88 23.11
CA SER A 118 5.75 1.24 24.54
C SER A 118 4.86 0.28 25.35
N ASN A 119 5.07 -1.03 25.17
CA ASN A 119 4.28 -2.13 25.76
C ASN A 119 2.79 -2.17 25.33
N ARG A 120 2.43 -1.56 24.19
CA ARG A 120 1.09 -1.64 23.58
C ARG A 120 1.18 -2.24 22.18
N LEU A 121 0.20 -3.09 21.87
CA LEU A 121 0.05 -3.70 20.56
C LEU A 121 -0.75 -2.77 19.64
N ASN A 122 -0.14 -2.37 18.53
CA ASN A 122 -0.80 -1.63 17.45
C ASN A 122 -0.96 -2.55 16.24
N ALA A 123 -2.12 -2.53 15.60
CA ALA A 123 -2.39 -3.21 14.34
C ALA A 123 -2.58 -2.19 13.21
N LEU A 124 -1.91 -2.45 12.08
CA LEU A 124 -2.16 -1.85 10.78
C LEU A 124 -2.69 -2.97 9.88
N PHE A 125 -3.80 -2.72 9.20
CA PHE A 125 -4.42 -3.65 8.26
C PHE A 125 -4.75 -2.92 6.96
N GLU A 126 -4.30 -3.46 5.84
CA GLU A 126 -4.62 -2.96 4.51
C GLU A 126 -5.32 -4.05 3.71
N LEU A 127 -6.32 -3.65 2.91
CA LEU A 127 -7.01 -4.54 1.98
C LEU A 127 -7.45 -3.74 0.77
N GLY A 128 -7.13 -4.20 -0.43
CA GLY A 128 -7.47 -3.52 -1.67
C GLY A 128 -7.37 -4.42 -2.88
N MET A 129 -7.45 -3.77 -4.04
CA MET A 129 -7.32 -4.38 -5.36
C MET A 129 -6.21 -3.67 -6.13
N VAL A 130 -5.51 -4.42 -6.97
CA VAL A 130 -4.60 -3.94 -8.01
C VAL A 130 -5.28 -4.19 -9.36
N PHE A 131 -5.15 -3.26 -10.30
CA PHE A 131 -5.67 -3.35 -11.65
C PHE A 131 -4.60 -2.92 -12.66
N ASP A 132 -4.15 -3.85 -13.49
CA ASP A 132 -3.06 -3.61 -14.43
C ASP A 132 -3.49 -2.70 -15.58
N LEU A 133 -2.72 -1.65 -15.84
CA LEU A 133 -2.97 -0.72 -16.94
C LEU A 133 -2.09 -1.02 -18.16
N ILE A 134 -0.81 -1.33 -17.90
CA ILE A 134 0.22 -1.78 -18.85
C ILE A 134 1.25 -2.62 -18.08
N GLU A 135 2.17 -3.30 -18.77
CA GLU A 135 3.16 -4.27 -18.21
C GLU A 135 3.94 -3.79 -16.96
N ASN A 136 4.07 -2.48 -16.74
CA ASN A 136 4.84 -1.91 -15.64
C ASN A 136 4.13 -0.79 -14.86
N LEU A 137 2.82 -0.64 -15.02
CA LEU A 137 2.03 0.37 -14.32
C LEU A 137 0.62 -0.15 -14.07
N ASP A 138 0.19 -0.02 -12.82
CA ASP A 138 -1.11 -0.45 -12.34
C ASP A 138 -1.85 0.69 -11.60
N LEU A 139 -3.15 0.49 -11.37
CA LEU A 139 -4.00 1.28 -10.50
C LEU A 139 -4.39 0.44 -9.29
N ARG A 140 -4.15 0.93 -8.08
CA ARG A 140 -4.54 0.25 -6.83
C ARG A 140 -5.54 1.07 -6.03
N GLY A 141 -6.43 0.39 -5.32
CA GLY A 141 -7.45 1.02 -4.48
C GLY A 141 -7.93 0.12 -3.35
N GLY A 142 -8.17 0.67 -2.16
CA GLY A 142 -8.49 -0.12 -0.98
C GLY A 142 -8.78 0.68 0.28
N LEU A 143 -8.68 -0.02 1.42
CA LEU A 143 -8.90 0.48 2.76
C LEU A 143 -7.66 0.23 3.62
N LEU A 144 -7.27 1.25 4.38
CA LEU A 144 -6.31 1.17 5.47
C LEU A 144 -7.10 1.28 6.79
N ALA A 145 -6.90 0.32 7.68
CA ALA A 145 -7.43 0.34 9.04
C ALA A 145 -6.27 0.32 10.04
N GLU A 146 -6.22 1.30 10.93
CA GLU A 146 -5.17 1.43 11.94
C GLU A 146 -5.78 1.54 13.33
N THR A 147 -5.16 0.87 14.30
CA THR A 147 -5.45 1.04 15.72
C THR A 147 -4.29 1.76 16.39
N ASP A 148 -4.56 2.94 16.93
CA ASP A 148 -3.64 3.65 17.82
C ASP A 148 -4.25 3.80 19.22
N GLN A 149 -3.47 4.31 20.17
CA GLN A 149 -3.72 4.33 21.61
C GLN A 149 -5.09 4.86 22.07
N GLU A 150 -5.73 5.71 21.26
CA GLU A 150 -7.03 6.33 21.57
C GLU A 150 -8.07 6.24 20.44
N SER A 151 -7.73 5.71 19.25
CA SER A 151 -8.65 5.69 18.11
C SER A 151 -8.48 4.48 17.19
N LYS A 152 -9.59 4.11 16.54
CA LYS A 152 -9.59 3.24 15.37
C LYS A 152 -9.86 4.13 14.17
N ASN A 153 -8.95 4.16 13.22
CA ASN A 153 -9.12 4.91 11.98
C ASN A 153 -9.34 3.95 10.82
N ILE A 154 -10.18 4.35 9.86
CA ILE A 154 -10.39 3.65 8.60
C ILE A 154 -10.37 4.69 7.49
N SER A 155 -9.36 4.57 6.65
CA SER A 155 -9.05 5.51 5.57
C SER A 155 -9.20 4.81 4.23
N PHE A 156 -9.78 5.50 3.24
CA PHE A 156 -9.72 5.04 1.84
C PHE A 156 -8.37 5.39 1.24
N GLN A 157 -7.84 4.52 0.36
CA GLN A 157 -6.62 4.77 -0.39
C GLN A 157 -6.70 4.37 -1.86
N MET A 158 -6.10 5.15 -2.77
CA MET A 158 -6.09 4.87 -4.21
C MET A 158 -5.00 5.62 -4.99
N GLY A 159 -4.23 4.94 -5.83
CA GLY A 159 -3.33 5.51 -6.84
C GLY A 159 -2.53 4.43 -7.57
N LEU A 160 -1.22 4.56 -7.73
CA LEU A 160 -0.46 3.82 -8.75
C LEU A 160 0.70 3.00 -8.18
N GLY A 161 0.93 1.81 -8.74
CA GLY A 161 2.17 1.04 -8.62
C GLY A 161 2.96 1.06 -9.93
N VAL A 162 4.29 1.01 -9.82
CA VAL A 162 5.24 0.88 -10.94
C VAL A 162 6.24 -0.22 -10.62
N THR A 163 6.34 -1.22 -11.49
CA THR A 163 7.32 -2.32 -11.40
C THR A 163 8.52 -2.07 -12.31
N TYR A 164 9.70 -2.59 -11.95
CA TYR A 164 10.97 -2.39 -12.67
C TYR A 164 12.02 -3.47 -12.41
#